data_AF-A0A7X6VJT9-F1
#
_entry.id   AF-A0A7X6VJT9-F1
#
_cell.length_a   1.000
_cell.length_b   1.000
_cell.length_c   1.000
_cell.angle_alpha   90.00
_cell.angle_beta   90.00
_cell.angle_gamma   90.00
#
_symmetry.space_group_name_H-M   'P 1'
#
loop_
_entity.id
_entity.type
_entity.pdbx_description
1 polymer ?
#
loop_
_entity_poly.entity_id
_entity_poly.type
_entity_poly.pdbx_seq_one_letter_code
_entity_poly.pdbx_strand_id
1 'polypeptide(L)'
;MKVWGIGATWEKSMIKKFEEENAVAIGWEEKDAPALYGMMNEIEPGDLVYVKSFVIKGKKLSIKAVGEVVGNDFRQPYVFGENHGTIHVKWRENSFKHTESYMISSQEIRYNVYSHTLYREYNSQIIEKVLNY
;
A
#
# COMPACT_ATOMS: atom_id res chain seq x y z
N MET A 1 9.12 2.12 -12.46
CA MET A 1 8.66 2.72 -11.21
C MET A 1 7.23 3.21 -11.34
N LYS A 2 6.31 2.46 -10.74
CA LYS A 2 4.92 2.77 -10.46
C LYS A 2 4.78 3.09 -8.96
N VAL A 3 3.68 3.70 -8.57
CA VAL A 3 3.35 3.98 -7.16
C VAL A 3 2.07 3.22 -6.81
N TRP A 4 2.05 2.59 -5.64
CA TRP A 4 0.98 1.71 -5.21
C TRP A 4 0.48 2.08 -3.81
N GLY A 5 -0.83 2.27 -3.66
CA GLY A 5 -1.46 2.51 -2.37
C GLY A 5 -1.98 1.21 -1.78
N ILE A 6 -1.61 0.88 -0.53
CA ILE A 6 -2.05 -0.33 0.17
C ILE A 6 -2.65 -0.05 1.54
N GLY A 7 -3.81 -0.65 1.82
CA GLY A 7 -4.45 -0.60 3.13
C GLY A 7 -3.77 -1.55 4.13
N ALA A 8 -3.68 -1.12 5.40
CA ALA A 8 -3.06 -1.89 6.48
C ALA A 8 -4.04 -2.25 7.60
N THR A 9 -5.35 -2.35 7.31
CA THR A 9 -6.37 -2.76 8.29
C THR A 9 -7.06 -4.01 7.78
N TRP A 10 -6.89 -5.11 8.53
CA TRP A 10 -7.64 -6.35 8.36
C TRP A 10 -8.63 -6.44 9.53
N GLU A 11 -8.60 -7.52 10.33
CA GLU A 11 -9.25 -7.54 11.65
C GLU A 11 -8.58 -6.59 12.65
N LYS A 12 -7.28 -6.35 12.46
CA LYS A 12 -6.46 -5.41 13.24
C LYS A 12 -5.54 -4.60 12.33
N SER A 13 -4.92 -3.58 12.91
CA SER A 13 -3.87 -2.83 12.23
C SER A 13 -2.65 -3.72 11.97
N MET A 14 -2.19 -3.74 10.73
CA MET A 14 -1.00 -4.46 10.28
C MET A 14 0.25 -3.58 10.24
N ILE A 15 0.13 -2.29 10.55
CA ILE A 15 1.21 -1.30 10.48
C ILE A 15 2.48 -1.77 11.17
N LYS A 16 2.37 -2.20 12.44
CA LYS A 16 3.53 -2.65 13.23
C LYS A 16 4.22 -3.86 12.57
N LYS A 17 3.43 -4.79 12.05
CA LYS A 17 3.96 -5.98 11.38
C LYS A 17 4.61 -5.63 10.03
N PHE A 18 4.05 -4.66 9.30
CA PHE A 18 4.67 -4.16 8.06
C PHE A 18 6.03 -3.53 8.31
N GLU A 19 6.16 -2.77 9.41
CA GLU A 19 7.43 -2.20 9.86
C GLU A 19 8.44 -3.28 10.26
N GLU A 20 8.07 -4.19 11.17
CA GLU A 20 8.95 -5.24 11.70
C GLU A 20 9.48 -6.18 10.60
N GLU A 21 8.64 -6.52 9.63
CA GLU A 21 8.96 -7.49 8.58
C GLU A 21 9.56 -6.88 7.31
N ASN A 22 9.65 -5.54 7.23
CA ASN A 22 10.06 -4.83 6.00
C ASN A 22 9.28 -5.32 4.77
N ALA A 23 7.96 -5.43 4.93
CA ALA A 23 7.09 -6.00 3.91
C ALA A 23 5.66 -5.46 4.02
N VAL A 24 4.90 -5.55 2.93
CA VAL A 24 3.45 -5.36 2.93
C VAL A 24 2.74 -6.58 2.37
N ALA A 25 1.49 -6.75 2.77
CA ALA A 25 0.64 -7.83 2.26
C ALA A 25 -0.84 -7.42 2.23
N ILE A 26 -1.63 -8.19 1.49
CA ILE A 26 -3.09 -8.10 1.50
C ILE A 26 -3.69 -9.19 2.39
N GLY A 27 -4.78 -8.88 3.10
CA GLY A 27 -5.43 -9.81 4.02
C GLY A 27 -6.39 -10.80 3.35
N TRP A 28 -6.14 -11.13 2.08
CA TRP A 28 -6.97 -12.03 1.28
C TRP A 28 -6.12 -13.15 0.69
N GLU A 29 -6.68 -14.34 0.56
CA GLU A 29 -6.09 -15.41 -0.24
C GLU A 29 -6.41 -15.21 -1.74
N GLU A 30 -5.60 -15.82 -2.62
CA GLU A 30 -5.77 -15.69 -4.06
C GLU A 30 -7.11 -16.23 -4.57
N LYS A 31 -7.59 -17.33 -3.98
CA LYS A 31 -8.89 -17.91 -4.32
C LYS A 31 -10.06 -16.96 -4.03
N ASP A 32 -9.92 -16.08 -3.03
CA ASP A 32 -10.97 -15.20 -2.55
C ASP A 32 -10.91 -13.82 -3.22
N ALA A 33 -9.70 -13.36 -3.59
CA ALA A 33 -9.48 -12.07 -4.23
C ALA A 33 -8.46 -12.13 -5.38
N PRO A 34 -8.71 -12.91 -6.44
CA PRO A 34 -7.73 -13.16 -7.50
C PRO A 34 -7.31 -11.88 -8.24
N ALA A 35 -8.19 -10.90 -8.36
CA ALA A 35 -7.86 -9.61 -8.97
C ALA A 35 -6.82 -8.82 -8.16
N LEU A 36 -6.79 -8.95 -6.83
CA LEU A 36 -5.76 -8.31 -6.01
C LEU A 36 -4.39 -8.98 -6.23
N TYR A 37 -4.37 -10.30 -6.41
CA TYR A 37 -3.14 -11.03 -6.77
C TYR A 37 -2.66 -10.68 -8.17
N GLY A 38 -3.58 -10.47 -9.12
CA GLY A 38 -3.27 -9.89 -10.43
C GLY A 38 -2.54 -8.55 -10.31
N MET A 39 -3.06 -7.62 -9.50
CA MET A 39 -2.38 -6.33 -9.24
C MET A 39 -1.04 -6.51 -8.53
N MET A 40 -0.94 -7.43 -7.56
CA MET A 40 0.32 -7.71 -6.87
C MET A 40 1.41 -8.24 -7.81
N ASN A 41 1.04 -9.06 -8.79
CA ASN A 41 1.95 -9.58 -9.80
C ASN A 41 2.49 -8.48 -10.75
N GLU A 42 1.83 -7.32 -10.81
CA GLU A 42 2.32 -6.16 -11.57
C GLU A 42 3.35 -5.31 -10.79
N ILE A 43 3.55 -5.59 -9.51
CA ILE A 43 4.46 -4.85 -8.64
C ILE A 43 5.87 -5.41 -8.80
N GLU A 44 6.78 -4.53 -9.20
CA GLU A 44 8.16 -4.87 -9.56
C GLU A 44 9.16 -4.18 -8.63
N PRO A 45 10.37 -4.75 -8.43
CA PRO A 45 11.45 -4.05 -7.75
C PRO A 45 11.72 -2.66 -8.36
N GLY A 46 11.92 -1.67 -7.49
CA GLY A 46 12.04 -0.26 -7.87
C GLY A 46 10.72 0.50 -8.02
N ASP A 47 9.56 -0.16 -7.82
CA ASP A 47 8.29 0.53 -7.57
C ASP A 47 8.23 1.08 -6.14
N LEU A 48 7.30 2.01 -5.89
CA LEU A 48 7.01 2.51 -4.55
C LEU A 48 5.66 1.99 -4.06
N VAL A 49 5.61 1.62 -2.78
CA VAL A 49 4.39 1.31 -2.05
C VAL A 49 4.22 2.34 -0.94
N TYR A 50 3.00 2.82 -0.73
CA TYR A 50 2.66 3.60 0.45
C TYR A 50 1.49 3.00 1.22
N VAL A 51 1.64 2.98 2.55
CA VAL A 51 0.60 2.49 3.46
C VAL A 51 -0.42 3.60 3.65
N LYS A 52 -1.69 3.30 3.41
CA LYS A 52 -2.77 4.30 3.42
C LYS A 52 -3.91 4.01 4.39
N SER A 53 -4.59 5.08 4.78
CA SER A 53 -5.99 5.05 5.21
C SER A 53 -6.80 6.11 4.48
N PHE A 54 -8.09 5.87 4.28
CA PHE A 54 -8.97 6.80 3.57
C PHE A 54 -10.28 7.03 4.32
N VAL A 55 -10.64 8.29 4.55
CA VAL A 55 -11.91 8.68 5.19
C VAL A 55 -12.86 9.19 4.11
N ILE A 56 -13.90 8.42 3.80
CA ILE A 56 -14.83 8.69 2.69
C ILE A 56 -15.54 10.04 2.85
N LYS A 57 -16.17 10.30 4.01
CA LYS A 57 -16.93 11.55 4.24
C LYS A 57 -16.06 12.80 4.14
N GLY A 58 -14.79 12.70 4.53
CA GLY A 58 -13.83 13.79 4.47
C GLY A 58 -12.99 13.81 3.19
N LYS A 59 -13.13 12.81 2.30
CA LYS A 59 -12.26 12.58 1.14
C LYS A 59 -10.77 12.71 1.47
N LYS A 60 -10.39 12.28 2.68
CA LYS A 60 -9.03 12.46 3.21
C LYS A 60 -8.24 11.17 3.03
N LEU A 61 -7.19 11.22 2.22
CA LEU A 61 -6.17 10.19 2.13
C LEU A 61 -5.07 10.51 3.13
N SER A 62 -4.64 9.51 3.89
CA SER A 62 -3.49 9.62 4.79
C SER A 62 -2.45 8.59 4.40
N ILE A 63 -1.23 9.07 4.17
CA ILE A 63 -0.03 8.31 3.81
C ILE A 63 0.79 8.13 5.09
N LYS A 64 0.91 6.89 5.56
CA LYS A 64 1.49 6.55 6.88
C LYS A 64 2.91 6.02 6.82
N ALA A 65 3.33 5.54 5.66
CA ALA A 65 4.67 5.05 5.38
C ALA A 65 4.87 4.94 3.87
N VAL A 66 6.12 5.03 3.42
CA VAL A 66 6.51 4.82 2.03
C VAL A 66 7.71 3.89 1.99
N GLY A 67 7.65 2.87 1.16
CA GLY A 67 8.73 1.92 0.95
C GLY A 67 9.00 1.69 -0.53
N GLU A 68 10.27 1.46 -0.85
CA GLU A 68 10.69 1.00 -2.17
C GLU A 68 10.61 -0.52 -2.24
N VAL A 69 10.01 -1.07 -3.29
CA VAL A 69 9.92 -2.51 -3.49
C VAL A 69 11.31 -3.06 -3.81
N VAL A 70 11.76 -4.02 -3.00
CA VAL A 70 13.07 -4.68 -3.17
C VAL A 70 12.95 -6.14 -3.59
N GLY A 71 11.76 -6.72 -3.48
CA GLY A 71 11.49 -8.09 -3.87
C GLY A 71 10.01 -8.43 -3.78
N ASN A 72 9.59 -9.42 -4.56
CA ASN A 72 8.23 -9.94 -4.61
C ASN A 72 8.26 -11.46 -4.47
N ASP A 73 8.91 -11.92 -3.41
CA ASP A 73 8.88 -13.34 -3.07
C ASP A 73 7.49 -13.65 -2.51
N PHE A 74 6.62 -14.19 -3.36
CA PHE A 74 5.37 -14.84 -2.94
C PHE A 74 5.63 -16.13 -2.13
N ARG A 75 6.84 -16.31 -1.60
CA ARG A 75 7.36 -17.57 -1.11
C ARG A 75 7.90 -17.43 0.31
N GLN A 76 7.47 -18.41 1.09
CA GLN A 76 7.74 -18.72 2.49
C GLN A 76 9.19 -18.42 2.98
N PRO A 77 9.39 -18.19 4.30
CA PRO A 77 8.44 -18.40 5.38
C PRO A 77 7.37 -17.31 5.47
N TYR A 78 6.17 -17.72 5.87
CA TYR A 78 4.98 -16.88 5.99
C TYR A 78 5.24 -15.64 6.85
N VAL A 79 5.58 -14.53 6.22
CA VAL A 79 5.78 -13.25 6.89
C VAL A 79 4.50 -12.86 7.63
N PHE A 80 3.34 -13.10 7.01
CA PHE A 80 2.04 -12.68 7.54
C PHE A 80 1.15 -13.77 8.14
N GLY A 81 1.47 -15.06 7.99
CA GLY A 81 0.57 -16.18 8.29
C GLY A 81 0.06 -16.85 7.01
N GLU A 82 -1.07 -17.57 7.06
CA GLU A 82 -1.60 -18.32 5.92
C GLU A 82 -1.79 -17.43 4.66
N ASN A 83 -1.07 -17.81 3.59
CA ASN A 83 -1.19 -17.36 2.19
C ASN A 83 -1.64 -15.91 1.96
N HIS A 84 -0.81 -14.97 2.40
CA HIS A 84 -0.90 -13.58 1.96
C HIS A 84 0.21 -13.26 0.97
N GLY A 85 -0.15 -12.86 -0.24
CA GLY A 85 0.80 -12.27 -1.18
C GLY A 85 1.61 -11.18 -0.48
N THR A 86 2.93 -11.28 -0.53
CA THR A 86 3.87 -10.44 0.23
C THR A 86 4.79 -9.69 -0.73
N ILE A 87 5.05 -8.43 -0.42
CA ILE A 87 5.95 -7.55 -1.16
C ILE A 87 6.97 -7.03 -0.17
N HIS A 88 8.24 -7.35 -0.40
CA HIS A 88 9.34 -6.86 0.41
C HIS A 88 9.65 -5.43 0.03
N VAL A 89 9.77 -4.59 1.05
CA VAL A 89 9.99 -3.15 0.89
C VAL A 89 11.10 -2.68 1.79
N LYS A 90 11.91 -1.75 1.28
CA LYS A 90 12.81 -0.94 2.09
C LYS A 90 12.08 0.35 2.45
N TRP A 91 11.72 0.49 3.72
CA TRP A 91 11.04 1.69 4.22
C TRP A 91 11.94 2.92 4.13
N ARG A 92 11.35 4.07 3.78
CA ARG A 92 12.01 5.38 3.84
C ARG A 92 12.14 5.84 5.28
N GLU A 93 13.10 6.76 5.50
CA GLU A 93 13.25 7.44 6.78
C GLU A 93 11.93 8.08 7.21
N ASN A 94 11.62 8.03 8.51
CA ASN A 94 10.38 8.53 9.11
C ASN A 94 9.07 7.81 8.75
N SER A 95 9.12 6.73 7.96
CA SER A 95 7.99 5.82 7.80
C SER A 95 7.46 5.38 9.16
N PHE A 96 6.13 5.32 9.28
CA PHE A 96 5.40 4.97 10.52
C PHE A 96 5.53 5.95 11.69
N LYS A 97 6.34 7.00 11.56
CA LYS A 97 6.50 8.07 12.57
C LYS A 97 5.72 9.32 12.22
N HIS A 98 5.49 9.55 10.92
CA HIS A 98 4.78 10.71 10.40
C HIS A 98 3.61 10.29 9.52
N THR A 99 2.60 11.15 9.40
CA THR A 99 1.48 10.93 8.47
C THR A 99 1.26 12.16 7.62
N GLU A 100 1.49 11.99 6.32
CA GLU A 100 1.11 12.98 5.31
C GLU A 100 -0.37 12.83 4.98
N SER A 101 -1.07 13.95 4.81
CA SER A 101 -2.49 13.95 4.46
C SER A 101 -2.74 14.70 3.16
N TYR A 102 -3.67 14.19 2.36
CA TYR A 102 -4.07 14.77 1.10
C TYR A 102 -5.60 14.76 0.97
N MET A 103 -6.17 15.90 0.62
CA MET A 103 -7.62 16.07 0.46
C MET A 103 -7.98 15.84 -1.00
N ILE A 104 -8.67 14.74 -1.28
CA ILE A 104 -9.07 14.38 -2.64
C ILE A 104 -10.21 15.29 -3.08
N SER A 105 -10.01 15.99 -4.19
CA SER A 105 -11.04 16.83 -4.81
C SER A 105 -12.20 16.01 -5.39
N SER A 106 -13.28 16.68 -5.76
CA SER A 106 -14.43 16.04 -6.42
C SER A 106 -14.11 15.51 -7.82
N GLN A 107 -13.07 16.02 -8.48
CA GLN A 107 -12.60 15.56 -9.77
C GLN A 107 -11.73 14.31 -9.62
N GLU A 108 -10.80 14.32 -8.67
CA GLU A 108 -9.85 13.23 -8.44
C GLU A 108 -10.51 11.98 -7.86
N ILE A 109 -11.56 12.14 -7.05
CA ILE A 109 -12.29 11.01 -6.47
C ILE A 109 -12.98 10.14 -7.53
N ARG A 110 -13.11 10.62 -8.78
CA ARG A 110 -13.65 9.83 -9.89
C ARG A 110 -12.79 8.62 -10.24
N TYR A 111 -11.49 8.64 -9.91
CA TYR A 111 -10.64 7.45 -9.98
C TYR A 111 -11.04 6.38 -8.96
N ASN A 112 -11.84 6.72 -7.95
CA ASN A 112 -12.62 5.84 -7.07
C ASN A 112 -11.95 4.61 -6.45
N VAL A 113 -10.61 4.57 -6.34
CA VAL A 113 -9.87 3.46 -5.74
C VAL A 113 -9.44 3.65 -4.29
N TYR A 114 -9.53 4.86 -3.73
CA TYR A 114 -8.87 5.18 -2.46
C TYR A 114 -9.41 4.38 -1.26
N SER A 115 -10.62 3.80 -1.36
CA SER A 115 -11.18 2.86 -0.38
C SER A 115 -10.72 1.42 -0.58
N HIS A 116 -10.18 1.04 -1.73
CA HIS A 116 -9.76 -0.33 -2.06
C HIS A 116 -8.55 -0.80 -1.25
N THR A 117 -8.35 -2.11 -1.15
CA THR A 117 -7.20 -2.72 -0.46
C THR A 117 -5.88 -2.34 -1.12
N LEU A 118 -5.80 -2.44 -2.45
CA LEU A 118 -4.62 -2.17 -3.26
C LEU A 118 -5.06 -1.42 -4.53
N TYR A 119 -4.26 -0.46 -4.98
CA TYR A 119 -4.43 0.20 -6.26
C TYR A 119 -3.12 0.84 -6.73
N ARG A 120 -3.00 1.03 -8.04
CA ARG A 120 -1.96 1.87 -8.64
C ARG A 120 -2.35 3.33 -8.54
N GLU A 121 -1.45 4.19 -8.08
CA GLU A 121 -1.68 5.63 -8.02
C GLU A 121 -1.32 6.30 -9.35
N TYR A 122 -2.18 7.20 -9.81
CA TYR A 122 -2.03 7.98 -11.05
C TYR A 122 -2.16 9.49 -10.81
N ASN A 123 -2.62 9.93 -9.63
CA ASN A 123 -2.66 11.32 -9.26
C ASN A 123 -1.23 11.85 -9.05
N SER A 124 -0.79 12.77 -9.91
CA SER A 124 0.57 13.33 -9.87
C SER A 124 0.90 14.03 -8.56
N GLN A 125 -0.07 14.69 -7.91
CA GLN A 125 0.17 15.38 -6.64
C GLN A 125 0.38 14.40 -5.49
N ILE A 126 -0.33 13.27 -5.50
CA ILE A 126 -0.14 12.19 -4.52
C ILE A 126 1.21 11.51 -4.77
N ILE A 127 1.54 11.22 -6.04
CA ILE A 127 2.84 10.67 -6.42
C ILE A 127 3.98 11.58 -5.97
N GLU A 128 3.89 12.89 -6.17
CA GLU A 128 4.88 13.86 -5.72
C GLU A 128 5.06 13.82 -4.19
N LYS A 129 3.95 13.73 -3.44
CA LYS A 129 4.00 13.54 -1.99
C LYS A 129 4.69 12.25 -1.58
N VAL A 130 4.43 11.14 -2.27
CA VAL A 130 5.10 9.86 -2.01
C VAL A 130 6.58 9.92 -2.35
N LEU A 131 6.95 10.60 -3.44
CA LEU A 131 8.35 10.77 -3.86
C LEU A 131 9.15 11.65 -2.90
N ASN A 132 8.51 12.59 -2.22
CA ASN A 132 9.12 13.51 -1.26
C ASN A 132 8.81 13.15 0.21
N TYR A 133 8.24 11.96 0.46
CA TYR A 133 7.96 11.43 1.79
C TYR A 133 9.25 11.07 2.51
#